data_AF-A0A959GP11-F1
#
_entry.id   AF-A0A959GP11-F1
#
_cell.length_a   1.000
_cell.length_b   1.000
_cell.length_c   1.000
_cell.angle_alpha   90.00
_cell.angle_beta   90.00
_cell.angle_gamma   90.00
#
_symmetry.space_group_name_H-M   'P 1'
#
loop_
_entity.id
_entity.type
_entity.pdbx_description
1 polymer ?
#
loop_
_entity_poly.entity_id
_entity_poly.type
_entity_poly.pdbx_seq_one_letter_code
_entity_poly.pdbx_strand_id
1 'polypeptide(L)'
;LYGLSGQDMLLPGSFIDSFRKGTRPEGTYEAKDIDFLKEKLLPTVQQAALDYERGLFQEFKTYSTSYGMELTNIREAIQFNNVHEGLHFGYMMALRKHLPG
;
A
#
# COMPACT_ATOMS: atom_id res chain seq x y z
N LEU A 1 -3.59 -1.19 -6.64
CA LEU A 1 -3.43 -2.38 -7.51
C LEU A 1 -4.75 -3.12 -7.61
N TYR A 2 -5.13 -3.95 -6.62
CA TYR A 2 -6.37 -4.75 -6.60
C TYR A 2 -7.66 -3.97 -6.90
N GLY A 3 -8.03 -2.99 -6.07
CA GLY A 3 -9.29 -2.25 -6.27
C GLY A 3 -9.36 -1.45 -7.58
N LEU A 4 -8.21 -1.01 -8.13
CA LEU A 4 -8.17 -0.37 -9.45
C LEU A 4 -8.34 -1.38 -10.59
N SER A 5 -8.06 -2.65 -10.33
CA SER A 5 -8.26 -3.75 -11.28
C SER A 5 -9.55 -4.54 -11.04
N GLY A 6 -10.47 -4.01 -10.24
CA GLY A 6 -11.74 -4.67 -9.92
C GLY A 6 -11.59 -5.96 -9.11
N GLN A 7 -10.45 -6.19 -8.47
CA GLN A 7 -10.18 -7.36 -7.64
C GLN A 7 -10.47 -7.07 -6.16
N ASP A 8 -10.82 -8.11 -5.41
CA ASP A 8 -10.99 -8.04 -3.97
C ASP A 8 -9.68 -7.68 -3.27
N MET A 9 -9.79 -6.92 -2.18
CA MET A 9 -8.63 -6.51 -1.39
C MET A 9 -8.14 -7.66 -0.50
N LEU A 10 -6.83 -7.78 -0.33
CA LEU A 10 -6.20 -8.80 0.52
C LEU A 10 -6.35 -8.56 2.04
N LEU A 11 -6.87 -7.38 2.41
CA LEU A 11 -7.04 -6.96 3.80
C LEU A 11 -8.50 -6.59 4.06
N PRO A 12 -8.96 -6.69 5.32
CA PRO A 12 -10.30 -6.26 5.70
C PRO A 12 -10.55 -4.79 5.31
N GLY A 13 -11.75 -4.49 4.79
CA GLY A 13 -12.13 -3.14 4.39
C GLY A 13 -11.99 -2.11 5.53
N SER A 14 -12.35 -2.51 6.76
CA SER A 14 -12.19 -1.67 7.96
C SER A 14 -10.74 -1.25 8.23
N PHE A 15 -9.78 -2.15 7.97
CA PHE A 15 -8.36 -1.85 8.09
C PHE A 15 -7.94 -0.85 7.02
N ILE A 16 -8.32 -1.09 5.76
CA ILE A 16 -8.01 -0.19 4.63
C ILE A 16 -8.59 1.21 4.86
N ASP A 17 -9.83 1.30 5.34
CA ASP A 17 -10.51 2.57 5.59
C ASP A 17 -9.83 3.41 6.67
N SER A 18 -9.09 2.78 7.59
CA SER A 18 -8.34 3.49 8.63
C SER A 18 -7.03 4.10 8.12
N PHE A 19 -6.42 3.53 7.08
CA PHE A 19 -5.08 3.92 6.60
C PHE A 19 -5.05 4.46 5.16
N ARG A 20 -6.19 4.52 4.46
CA ARG A 20 -6.25 5.04 3.10
C ARG A 20 -5.93 6.54 3.04
N LYS A 21 -5.48 7.00 1.87
CA LYS A 21 -5.21 8.43 1.62
C LYS A 21 -6.38 9.31 2.08
N GLY A 22 -6.06 10.38 2.82
CA GLY A 22 -7.02 11.32 3.39
C GLY A 22 -7.41 11.02 4.84
N THR A 23 -6.97 9.89 5.41
CA THR A 23 -7.06 9.64 6.84
C THR A 23 -5.79 10.09 7.57
N ARG A 24 -5.86 10.00 8.89
CA ARG A 24 -4.74 10.19 9.81
C ARG A 24 -4.78 9.07 10.85
N PRO A 25 -3.66 8.72 11.49
CA PRO A 25 -3.67 7.77 12.59
C PRO A 25 -4.57 8.32 13.70
N GLU A 26 -5.62 7.58 14.06
CA GLU A 26 -6.51 7.89 15.17
C GLU A 26 -6.44 6.74 16.18
N GLY A 27 -6.16 7.08 17.44
CA GLY A 27 -6.03 6.11 18.53
C GLY A 27 -4.59 5.69 18.85
N THR A 28 -4.48 4.82 19.84
CA THR A 28 -3.23 4.20 20.28
C THR A 28 -3.11 2.80 19.69
N TYR A 29 -1.93 2.47 19.17
CA TYR A 29 -1.62 1.13 18.67
C TYR A 29 -0.91 0.31 19.73
N GLU A 30 -1.33 -0.94 19.88
CA GLU A 30 -0.76 -1.92 20.81
C GLU A 30 0.17 -2.89 20.07
N ALA A 31 0.91 -3.71 20.84
CA ALA A 31 1.81 -4.71 20.28
C ALA A 31 1.12 -5.66 19.28
N LYS A 32 -0.13 -6.05 19.56
CA LYS A 32 -0.92 -6.94 18.69
C LYS A 32 -1.19 -6.33 17.30
N ASP A 33 -1.33 -5.00 17.22
CA ASP A 33 -1.57 -4.31 15.96
C ASP A 33 -0.30 -4.28 15.11
N ILE A 34 0.85 -4.11 15.77
CA ILE A 34 2.18 -4.19 15.14
C ILE A 34 2.46 -5.61 14.66
N ASP A 35 2.10 -6.62 15.44
CA ASP A 35 2.29 -8.03 15.07
C ASP A 35 1.41 -8.40 13.89
N PHE A 36 0.14 -7.96 13.88
CA PHE A 36 -0.74 -8.09 12.71
C PHE A 36 -0.12 -7.43 11.47
N LEU A 37 0.40 -6.21 11.60
CA LEU A 37 1.02 -5.51 10.48
C LEU A 37 2.22 -6.30 9.94
N LYS A 38 3.12 -6.78 10.81
CA LYS A 38 4.29 -7.59 10.40
C LYS A 38 3.88 -8.89 9.71
N GLU A 39 2.84 -9.55 10.22
CA GLU A 39 2.31 -10.78 9.63
C GLU A 39 1.78 -10.55 8.21
N LYS A 40 1.16 -9.39 7.93
CA LYS A 40 0.56 -9.09 6.62
C LYS A 40 1.48 -8.37 5.65
N LEU A 41 2.49 -7.63 6.13
CA LEU A 41 3.28 -6.72 5.31
C LEU A 41 4.00 -7.42 4.14
N LEU A 42 4.78 -8.47 4.43
CA LEU A 42 5.51 -9.18 3.37
C LEU A 42 4.64 -10.14 2.56
N PRO A 43 3.73 -10.93 3.17
CA PRO A 43 2.90 -11.85 2.41
C PRO A 43 1.99 -11.17 1.40
N THR A 44 1.46 -9.99 1.70
CA THR A 44 0.61 -9.25 0.74
C THR A 44 1.38 -8.79 -0.49
N VAL A 45 2.66 -8.41 -0.34
CA VAL A 45 3.55 -8.07 -1.47
C VAL A 45 3.86 -9.32 -2.30
N GLN A 46 4.16 -10.45 -1.65
CA GLN A 46 4.41 -11.72 -2.34
C GLN A 46 3.18 -12.18 -3.13
N GLN A 47 2.00 -12.09 -2.53
CA GLN A 47 0.74 -12.44 -3.19
C GLN A 47 0.48 -11.52 -4.40
N ALA A 48 0.70 -10.21 -4.26
CA ALA A 48 0.57 -9.27 -5.39
C ALA A 48 1.52 -9.58 -6.55
N ALA A 49 2.75 -10.03 -6.27
CA ALA A 49 3.69 -10.44 -7.30
C ALA A 49 3.21 -11.70 -8.05
N LEU A 50 2.77 -12.73 -7.31
CA LEU A 50 2.22 -13.96 -7.90
C LEU A 50 0.98 -13.68 -8.76
N ASP A 51 0.09 -12.83 -8.28
CA ASP A 51 -1.13 -12.49 -9.01
C ASP A 51 -0.86 -11.63 -10.26
N TYR A 52 0.18 -10.80 -10.21
CA TYR A 52 0.67 -10.10 -11.39
C TYR A 52 1.23 -11.09 -12.43
N GLU A 53 2.06 -12.05 -12.02
CA GLU A 53 2.62 -13.09 -12.91
C GLU A 53 1.53 -13.98 -13.52
N ARG A 54 0.45 -14.24 -12.78
CA ARG A 54 -0.72 -14.99 -13.24
C ARG A 54 -1.66 -14.19 -14.15
N GLY A 55 -1.38 -12.91 -14.36
CA GLY A 55 -2.22 -12.04 -15.18
C GLY A 55 -3.58 -11.76 -14.55
N LEU A 56 -3.66 -11.62 -13.22
CA LEU A 56 -4.90 -11.28 -12.52
C LEU A 56 -5.38 -9.86 -12.86
N PHE A 57 -4.45 -8.92 -13.04
CA PHE A 57 -4.72 -7.49 -13.21
C PHE A 57 -4.93 -7.09 -14.69
N GLN A 58 -5.87 -7.74 -15.38
CA GLN A 58 -6.11 -7.50 -16.81
C GLN A 58 -6.88 -6.20 -17.06
N GLU A 59 -7.91 -5.96 -16.25
CA GLU A 59 -8.68 -4.71 -16.28
C GLU A 59 -8.02 -3.69 -15.35
N PHE A 60 -8.12 -2.41 -15.72
CA PHE A 60 -7.59 -1.32 -14.90
C PHE A 60 -8.41 -0.04 -15.07
N LYS A 61 -8.91 0.49 -13.97
CA LYS A 61 -9.56 1.79 -13.90
C LYS A 61 -8.49 2.87 -13.81
N THR A 62 -8.48 3.77 -14.80
CA THR A 62 -7.60 4.94 -14.80
C THR A 62 -7.73 5.74 -13.50
N TYR A 63 -6.59 6.15 -12.95
CA TYR A 63 -6.52 6.83 -11.67
C TYR A 63 -5.52 7.99 -11.69
N SER A 64 -6.01 9.19 -11.39
CA SER A 64 -5.20 10.39 -11.18
C SER A 64 -4.61 10.40 -9.76
N THR A 65 -3.29 10.36 -9.66
CA THR A 65 -2.59 10.50 -8.39
C THR A 65 -2.56 11.96 -7.91
N SER A 66 -2.37 12.19 -6.61
CA SER A 66 -2.15 13.56 -6.08
C SER A 66 -0.86 14.21 -6.58
N TYR A 67 0.04 13.43 -7.18
CA TYR A 67 1.30 13.92 -7.74
C TYR A 67 1.13 14.39 -9.20
N GLY A 68 -0.09 14.39 -9.74
CA GLY A 68 -0.38 14.81 -11.11
C GLY A 68 -0.08 13.75 -12.17
N MET A 69 0.24 12.51 -11.76
CA MET A 69 0.43 11.39 -12.69
C MET A 69 -0.89 10.63 -12.89
N GLU A 70 -1.20 10.33 -14.14
CA GLU A 70 -2.27 9.41 -14.54
C GLU A 70 -1.73 7.99 -14.56
N LEU A 71 -2.40 7.07 -13.88
CA LEU A 71 -2.14 5.63 -13.95
C LEU A 71 -3.22 5.01 -14.83
N THR A 72 -2.84 4.42 -15.95
CA THR A 72 -3.75 3.85 -16.95
C THR A 72 -3.73 2.32 -16.97
N ASN A 73 -2.73 1.70 -16.36
CA ASN A 73 -2.56 0.26 -16.33
C ASN A 73 -1.83 -0.22 -15.07
N ILE A 74 -1.85 -1.53 -14.84
CA ILE A 74 -1.22 -2.15 -13.67
C ILE A 74 0.28 -1.88 -13.57
N ARG A 75 1.00 -1.82 -14.70
CA ARG A 75 2.46 -1.61 -14.70
C ARG A 75 2.80 -0.22 -14.17
N GLU A 76 2.10 0.81 -14.64
CA GLU A 76 2.23 2.18 -14.13
C GLU A 76 1.88 2.25 -12.64
N ALA A 77 0.83 1.54 -12.21
CA ALA A 77 0.44 1.51 -10.81
C ALA A 77 1.49 0.82 -9.91
N ILE A 78 2.13 -0.25 -10.37
CA ILE A 78 3.24 -0.91 -9.65
C ILE A 78 4.46 0.02 -9.57
N GLN A 79 4.82 0.68 -10.68
CA GLN A 79 5.93 1.64 -10.70
C GLN A 79 5.68 2.80 -9.72
N PHE A 80 4.48 3.37 -9.75
CA PHE A 80 4.08 4.40 -8.81
C PHE A 80 4.12 3.92 -7.37
N ASN A 81 3.61 2.71 -7.09
CA ASN A 81 3.65 2.12 -5.75
C ASN A 81 5.09 2.02 -5.22
N ASN A 82 6.05 1.60 -6.05
CA ASN A 82 7.45 1.50 -5.62
C ASN A 82 8.06 2.89 -5.30
N VAL A 83 7.74 3.92 -6.08
CA VAL A 83 8.15 5.30 -5.80
C VAL A 83 7.52 5.79 -4.49
N HIS A 84 6.23 5.50 -4.27
CA HIS A 84 5.49 5.84 -3.06
C HIS A 84 6.07 5.17 -1.81
N GLU A 85 6.43 3.89 -1.88
CA GLU A 85 7.10 3.18 -0.77
C GLU A 85 8.50 3.76 -0.49
N GLY A 86 9.23 4.19 -1.54
CA GLY A 86 10.50 4.88 -1.38
C GLY A 86 10.37 6.19 -0.57
N LEU A 87 9.29 6.95 -0.82
CA LEU A 87 8.97 8.15 -0.04
C LEU A 87 8.65 7.81 1.42
N HIS A 88 7.80 6.80 1.66
CA HIS A 88 7.48 6.33 3.02
C HIS A 88 8.72 5.89 3.78
N PHE A 89 9.61 5.13 3.14
CA PHE A 89 10.87 4.73 3.73
C PHE A 89 11.74 5.93 4.12
N GLY A 90 11.81 6.96 3.27
CA GLY A 90 12.48 8.22 3.59
C GLY A 90 11.94 8.88 4.86
N TYR A 91 10.61 8.96 5.02
CA TYR A 91 9.98 9.45 6.25
C TYR A 91 10.30 8.58 7.47
N MET A 92 10.25 7.25 7.33
CA MET A 92 10.61 6.33 8.41
C MET A 92 12.06 6.52 8.88
N MET A 93 12.98 6.74 7.94
CA MET A 93 14.39 7.04 8.26
C MET A 93 14.56 8.37 8.97
N ALA A 94 13.85 9.41 8.53
CA ALA A 94 13.84 10.69 9.22
C ALA A 94 13.29 10.55 10.65
N LEU A 95 12.18 9.84 10.85
CA LEU A 95 11.61 9.59 12.18
C LEU A 95 12.58 8.82 13.07
N ARG A 96 13.15 7.71 12.57
CA ARG A 96 14.13 6.90 13.31
C ARG A 96 15.32 7.74 13.79
N LYS A 97 15.80 8.70 13.00
CA LYS A 97 16.92 9.58 13.39
C LYS A 97 16.57 10.48 14.59
N HIS A 98 15.30 10.80 14.80
CA HIS A 98 14.85 11.67 15.89
C HIS A 98 14.37 10.89 17.13
N LEU A 99 14.29 9.56 17.05
CA LEU A 99 14.00 8.74 18.22
C LEU A 99 15.26 8.59 19.08
N PRO A 100 15.15 8.71 20.42
CA PRO A 100 16.26 8.40 21.31
C PRO A 100 16.65 6.92 21.14
N GLY A 101 17.97 6.66 21.12
CA GLY A 101 18.55 5.33 21.01
C GLY A 101 18.45 4.51 22.28
#